data_AF-A0A843FHI4-F1
#
_entry.id   AF-A0A843FHI4-F1
#
_cell.length_a   1.000
_cell.length_b   1.000
_cell.length_c   1.000
_cell.angle_alpha   90.00
_cell.angle_beta   90.00
_cell.angle_gamma   90.00
#
_symmetry.space_group_name_H-M   'P 1'
#
loop_
_entity.id
_entity.type
_entity.pdbx_description
1 polymer ?
#
loop_
_entity_poly.entity_id
_entity_poly.type
_entity_poly.pdbx_seq_one_letter_code
_entity_poly.pdbx_strand_id
1 'polypeptide(L)'
;ASKKSIESFKRKAKLIVRRCFPWNIEESITSLNHLINGTGYFWRIGSNKSLFNKMDNYMYEILLRQTKRWYPNKSVQWIVRKHFKESLHPKYHWKWTFTDPNTECQVDRMSWIKIKYHKCIKYKATPYDVEYDAYIERRYSRTPFQYLYG
;
A
#
# COMPACT_ATOMS: atom_id res chain seq x y z
N ALA A 1 3.92 4.84 11.62
CA ALA A 1 4.69 3.57 11.70
C ALA A 1 6.06 3.79 12.38
N SER A 2 6.53 2.85 13.21
CA SER A 2 7.86 2.92 13.84
C SER A 2 8.99 2.63 12.84
N LYS A 3 10.18 3.21 13.05
CA LYS A 3 11.39 2.98 12.22
C LYS A 3 11.70 1.49 12.07
N LYS A 4 11.66 0.73 13.17
CA LYS A 4 11.89 -0.73 13.17
C LYS A 4 10.87 -1.49 12.31
N SER A 5 9.60 -1.07 12.33
CA SER A 5 8.54 -1.69 11.54
C SER A 5 8.75 -1.44 10.04
N ILE A 6 9.16 -0.22 9.67
CA ILE A 6 9.50 0.14 8.28
C ILE A 6 10.68 -0.69 7.77
N GLU A 7 11.72 -0.83 8.58
CA GLU A 7 12.88 -1.64 8.22
C GLU A 7 12.53 -3.14 8.09
N SER A 8 11.70 -3.65 8.99
CA SER A 8 11.20 -5.03 8.91
C SER A 8 10.41 -5.28 7.62
N PHE A 9 9.52 -4.35 7.24
CA PHE A 9 8.81 -4.41 5.96
C PHE A 9 9.78 -4.44 4.77
N LYS A 10 10.73 -3.49 4.72
CA LYS A 10 11.73 -3.42 3.64
C LYS A 10 12.55 -4.68 3.51
N ARG A 11 12.94 -5.28 4.65
CA ARG A 11 13.68 -6.54 4.70
C ARG A 11 12.85 -7.70 4.15
N LYS A 12 11.60 -7.86 4.60
CA LYS A 12 10.69 -8.90 4.11
C LYS A 12 10.43 -8.78 2.61
N ALA A 13 10.12 -7.57 2.15
CA ALA A 13 9.92 -7.29 0.73
C ALA A 13 11.15 -7.63 -0.10
N LYS A 14 12.35 -7.24 0.36
CA LYS A 14 13.62 -7.57 -0.31
C LYS A 14 13.84 -9.08 -0.39
N LEU A 15 13.48 -9.84 0.65
CA LEU A 15 13.62 -11.30 0.65
C LEU A 15 12.71 -11.95 -0.40
N ILE A 16 11.44 -11.50 -0.48
CA ILE A 16 10.49 -11.98 -1.49
C ILE A 16 11.01 -11.65 -2.90
N VAL A 17 11.41 -10.40 -3.14
CA VAL A 17 11.92 -9.97 -4.45
C VAL A 17 13.20 -10.71 -4.85
N ARG A 18 14.10 -11.04 -3.91
CA ARG A 18 15.31 -11.84 -4.22
C ARG A 18 14.99 -13.25 -4.69
N ARG A 19 13.86 -13.81 -4.27
CA ARG A 19 13.36 -15.14 -4.68
C ARG A 19 12.43 -15.08 -5.88
N CYS A 20 12.16 -13.87 -6.39
CA CYS A 20 11.37 -13.66 -7.58
C CYS A 20 12.25 -13.90 -8.82
N PHE A 21 11.73 -14.70 -9.73
CA PHE A 21 12.32 -15.11 -11.00
C PHE A 21 11.23 -15.17 -12.08
N PRO A 22 11.59 -15.23 -13.37
CA PRO A 22 10.62 -15.23 -14.46
C PRO A 22 9.57 -16.35 -14.44
N TRP A 23 9.88 -17.49 -13.79
CA TRP A 23 8.98 -18.65 -13.72
C TRP A 23 8.06 -18.67 -12.50
N ASN A 24 8.26 -17.79 -11.52
CA ASN A 24 7.44 -17.72 -10.30
C ASN A 24 6.97 -16.29 -9.99
N ILE A 25 6.75 -15.48 -11.05
CA ILE A 25 6.34 -14.09 -10.91
C ILE A 25 5.00 -14.01 -10.17
N GLU A 26 3.98 -14.75 -10.60
CA GLU A 26 2.66 -14.79 -9.98
C GLU A 26 2.71 -15.06 -8.46
N GLU A 27 3.42 -16.10 -8.03
CA GLU A 27 3.59 -16.46 -6.62
C GLU A 27 4.29 -15.35 -5.82
N SER A 28 5.31 -14.74 -6.42
CA SER A 28 6.05 -13.64 -5.83
C SER A 28 5.18 -12.38 -5.69
N ILE A 29 4.38 -12.05 -6.71
CA ILE A 29 3.42 -10.95 -6.69
C ILE A 29 2.39 -11.18 -5.59
N THR A 30 1.84 -12.39 -5.50
CA THR A 30 0.87 -12.78 -4.48
C THR A 30 1.45 -12.60 -3.07
N SER A 31 2.69 -13.07 -2.85
CA SER A 31 3.40 -12.90 -1.58
C SER A 31 3.66 -11.43 -1.25
N LEU A 32 4.01 -10.61 -2.25
CA LEU A 32 4.18 -9.17 -2.08
C LEU A 32 2.86 -8.48 -1.73
N ASN A 33 1.76 -8.82 -2.40
CA ASN A 33 0.44 -8.25 -2.17
C ASN A 33 -0.03 -8.56 -0.74
N HIS A 34 0.15 -9.79 -0.26
CA HIS A 34 -0.14 -10.13 1.14
C HIS A 34 0.68 -9.28 2.13
N LEU A 35 1.98 -9.09 1.87
CA LEU A 35 2.84 -8.27 2.73
C LEU A 35 2.42 -6.78 2.72
N ILE A 36 2.13 -6.23 1.52
CA ILE A 36 1.72 -4.84 1.31
C ILE A 36 0.37 -4.58 1.98
N ASN A 37 -0.62 -5.43 1.72
CA ASN A 37 -1.96 -5.27 2.26
C ASN A 37 -1.95 -5.43 3.78
N GLY A 38 -1.35 -6.51 4.31
CA GLY A 38 -1.28 -6.74 5.75
C GLY A 38 -0.59 -5.59 6.50
N THR A 39 0.57 -5.14 6.00
CA THR A 39 1.31 -4.04 6.63
C THR A 39 0.61 -2.69 6.45
N GLY A 40 0.06 -2.44 5.26
CA GLY A 40 -0.62 -1.19 4.93
C GLY A 40 -1.90 -0.99 5.73
N TYR A 41 -2.71 -2.03 5.89
CA TYR A 41 -3.90 -1.98 6.75
C TYR A 41 -3.54 -1.78 8.22
N PHE A 42 -2.44 -2.38 8.70
CA PHE A 42 -1.95 -2.12 10.05
C PHE A 42 -1.47 -0.67 10.22
N TRP A 43 -0.75 -0.12 9.23
CA TRP A 43 -0.19 1.23 9.32
C TRP A 43 -1.18 2.36 9.05
N ARG A 44 -2.34 2.09 8.43
CA ARG A 44 -3.27 3.14 7.95
C ARG A 44 -3.80 4.07 9.05
N ILE A 45 -3.77 3.66 10.31
CA ILE A 45 -4.32 4.41 11.45
C ILE A 45 -3.33 5.48 11.95
N GLY A 46 -2.03 5.17 11.93
CA GLY A 46 -0.97 5.99 12.54
C GLY A 46 0.14 6.39 11.58
N SER A 47 -0.17 6.50 10.28
CA SER A 47 0.79 6.85 9.24
C SER A 47 0.21 7.90 8.29
N ASN A 48 1.05 8.41 7.39
CA ASN A 48 0.68 9.42 6.39
C ASN A 48 0.91 8.88 4.97
N LYS A 49 0.35 9.58 3.97
CA LYS A 49 0.43 9.14 2.56
C LYS A 49 1.86 9.18 2.03
N SER A 50 2.66 10.12 2.54
CA SER A 50 4.07 10.22 2.20
C SER A 50 4.85 8.94 2.51
N LEU A 51 4.59 8.30 3.66
CA LEU A 51 5.20 7.02 4.00
C LEU A 51 4.79 5.91 3.02
N PHE A 52 3.51 5.82 2.66
CA PHE A 52 3.04 4.81 1.71
C PHE A 52 3.67 5.00 0.33
N ASN A 53 3.72 6.23 -0.17
CA ASN A 53 4.40 6.55 -1.43
C ASN A 53 5.91 6.19 -1.36
N LYS A 54 6.55 6.44 -0.21
CA LYS A 54 7.96 6.06 0.01
C LYS A 54 8.16 4.54 -0.03
N MET A 55 7.20 3.76 0.46
CA MET A 55 7.27 2.30 0.39
C MET A 55 7.03 1.80 -1.03
N ASP A 56 6.06 2.39 -1.76
CA ASP A 56 5.79 2.04 -3.15
C ASP A 56 7.00 2.34 -4.06
N ASN A 57 7.67 3.49 -3.85
CA ASN A 57 8.91 3.81 -4.57
C ASN A 57 10.01 2.80 -4.26
N TYR A 58 10.18 2.42 -2.99
CA TYR A 58 11.14 1.39 -2.62
C TYR A 58 10.83 0.05 -3.29
N MET A 59 9.55 -0.36 -3.32
CA MET A 59 9.10 -1.57 -4.01
C MET A 59 9.42 -1.53 -5.51
N TYR A 60 9.09 -0.42 -6.18
CA TYR A 60 9.39 -0.19 -7.58
C TYR A 60 10.90 -0.34 -7.87
N GLU A 61 11.75 0.29 -7.06
CA GLU A 61 13.19 0.24 -7.26
C GLU A 61 13.76 -1.17 -7.12
N ILE A 62 13.36 -1.93 -6.10
CA ILE A 62 13.89 -3.29 -5.90
C ILE A 62 13.39 -4.26 -6.97
N LEU A 63 12.14 -4.11 -7.43
CA LEU A 63 11.57 -4.90 -8.52
C LEU A 63 12.26 -4.58 -9.85
N LEU A 64 12.49 -3.30 -10.14
CA LEU A 64 13.22 -2.89 -11.33
C LEU A 64 14.67 -3.40 -11.32
N ARG A 65 15.32 -3.37 -10.15
CA ARG A 65 16.67 -3.93 -10.00
C ARG A 65 16.68 -5.45 -10.22
N GLN A 66 15.71 -6.18 -9.69
CA GLN A 66 15.63 -7.63 -9.84
C GLN A 66 15.32 -8.02 -11.29
N THR A 67 14.37 -7.35 -11.95
CA THR A 67 14.04 -7.60 -13.37
C THR A 67 15.22 -7.32 -14.30
N LYS A 68 16.01 -6.26 -14.04
CA LYS A 68 17.28 -6.02 -14.76
C LYS A 68 18.26 -7.17 -14.62
N ARG A 69 18.32 -7.84 -13.46
CA ARG A 69 19.19 -9.00 -13.26
C ARG A 69 18.75 -10.23 -14.05
N TRP A 70 17.45 -10.41 -14.25
CA TRP A 70 16.92 -11.50 -15.09
C TRP A 70 17.28 -11.32 -16.57
N TYR A 71 17.38 -10.07 -17.03
CA TYR A 71 17.55 -9.73 -18.44
C TYR A 71 18.75 -8.80 -18.68
N PRO A 72 19.99 -9.28 -18.48
CA PRO A 72 21.19 -8.44 -18.60
C PRO A 72 21.38 -7.82 -19.99
N ASN A 73 20.92 -8.52 -21.04
CA ASN A 73 21.07 -8.08 -22.44
C ASN A 73 19.89 -7.23 -22.95
N LYS A 74 18.91 -6.92 -22.11
CA LYS A 74 17.72 -6.14 -22.52
C LYS A 74 17.79 -4.73 -21.97
N SER A 75 17.34 -3.76 -22.77
CA SER A 75 17.28 -2.36 -22.34
C SER A 75 16.24 -2.17 -21.23
N VAL A 76 16.43 -1.12 -20.43
CA VAL A 76 15.47 -0.74 -19.38
C VAL A 76 14.08 -0.47 -19.97
N GLN A 77 14.01 0.16 -21.14
CA GLN A 77 12.75 0.42 -21.84
C GLN A 77 12.02 -0.88 -22.19
N TRP A 78 12.73 -1.93 -22.61
CA TRP A 78 12.13 -3.23 -22.89
C TRP A 78 11.55 -3.86 -21.62
N ILE A 79 12.30 -3.83 -20.51
CA ILE A 79 11.87 -4.36 -19.21
C ILE A 79 10.61 -3.63 -18.75
N VAL A 80 10.64 -2.31 -18.80
CA VAL A 80 9.54 -1.44 -18.41
C VAL A 80 8.30 -1.73 -19.26
N ARG A 81 8.42 -1.80 -20.59
CA ARG A 81 7.29 -2.12 -21.47
C ARG A 81 6.72 -3.53 -21.24
N LYS A 82 7.56 -4.50 -20.87
CA LYS A 82 7.14 -5.88 -20.64
C LYS A 82 6.48 -6.08 -19.29
N HIS A 83 7.09 -5.58 -18.22
CA HIS A 83 6.71 -5.90 -16.84
C HIS A 83 6.08 -4.75 -16.07
N PHE A 84 6.10 -3.51 -16.56
CA PHE A 84 5.50 -2.37 -15.88
C PHE A 84 4.35 -1.84 -16.72
N LYS A 85 3.15 -2.32 -16.41
CA LYS A 85 1.91 -2.02 -17.16
C LYS A 85 1.08 -0.99 -16.42
N GLU A 86 0.03 -0.54 -17.11
CA GLU A 86 -1.03 0.22 -16.48
C GLU A 86 -1.78 -0.65 -15.45
N SER A 87 -2.19 -0.01 -14.35
CA SER A 87 -2.90 -0.72 -13.30
C SER A 87 -4.29 -1.17 -13.76
N LEU A 88 -4.62 -2.43 -13.45
CA LEU A 88 -5.96 -2.99 -13.60
C LEU A 88 -6.90 -2.59 -12.45
N HIS A 89 -6.43 -1.82 -11.47
CA HIS A 89 -7.25 -1.43 -10.33
C HIS A 89 -8.34 -0.42 -10.77
N PRO A 90 -9.64 -0.69 -10.51
CA PRO A 90 -10.76 0.07 -11.09
C PRO A 90 -10.77 1.55 -10.69
N LYS A 91 -10.24 1.87 -9.51
CA LYS A 91 -10.20 3.25 -8.97
C LYS A 91 -8.88 3.98 -9.15
N TYR A 92 -7.78 3.27 -9.40
CA TYR A 92 -6.44 3.84 -9.29
C TYR A 92 -5.65 3.56 -10.56
N HIS A 93 -5.65 4.54 -11.47
CA HIS A 93 -4.86 4.48 -12.68
C HIS A 93 -3.40 4.81 -12.38
N TRP A 94 -2.51 3.87 -12.67
CA TRP A 94 -1.08 4.07 -12.49
C TRP A 94 -0.29 3.39 -13.62
N LYS A 95 0.63 4.12 -14.26
CA LYS A 95 1.30 3.69 -15.50
C LYS A 95 2.49 2.74 -15.32
N TRP A 96 2.89 2.46 -14.09
CA TRP A 96 4.10 1.69 -13.76
C TRP A 96 3.86 0.67 -12.65
N THR A 97 2.89 -0.21 -12.83
CA THR A 97 2.60 -1.31 -11.90
C THR A 97 3.33 -2.56 -12.37
N PHE A 98 4.05 -3.22 -11.46
CA PHE A 98 4.76 -4.45 -11.80
C PHE A 98 3.74 -5.56 -12.05
N THR A 99 3.86 -6.21 -13.20
CA THR A 99 2.87 -7.12 -13.76
C THR A 99 3.58 -8.35 -14.31
N ASP A 100 2.99 -9.52 -14.05
CA ASP A 100 3.34 -10.74 -14.75
C ASP A 100 2.78 -10.68 -16.18
N PRO A 101 3.62 -10.73 -17.23
CA PRO A 101 3.14 -10.69 -18.60
C PRO A 101 2.33 -11.92 -19.02
N ASN A 102 2.37 -13.03 -18.28
CA ASN A 102 1.66 -14.26 -18.64
C ASN A 102 0.27 -14.34 -17.99
N THR A 103 0.19 -14.01 -16.69
CA THR A 103 -1.03 -14.13 -15.87
C THR A 103 -1.74 -12.80 -15.66
N GLU A 104 -1.12 -11.70 -16.06
CA GLU A 104 -1.56 -10.31 -15.82
C GLU A 104 -1.69 -9.94 -14.33
N CYS A 105 -1.25 -10.80 -13.40
CA CYS A 105 -1.22 -10.50 -11.98
C CYS A 105 -0.34 -9.27 -11.71
N GLN A 106 -0.82 -8.37 -10.85
CA GLN A 106 -0.17 -7.08 -10.58
C GLN A 106 0.16 -6.90 -9.11
N VAL A 107 1.26 -6.18 -8.84
CA VAL A 107 1.63 -5.79 -7.48
C VAL A 107 0.75 -4.63 -7.01
N ASP A 108 0.09 -4.82 -5.87
CA ASP A 108 -0.69 -3.80 -5.20
C ASP A 108 0.21 -2.66 -4.70
N ARG A 109 -0.36 -1.47 -4.64
CA ARG A 109 0.32 -0.30 -4.07
C ARG A 109 -0.22 0.01 -2.69
N MET A 110 0.70 0.24 -1.75
CA MET A 110 0.33 0.65 -0.40
C MET A 110 -0.39 2.00 -0.41
N SER A 111 -0.04 2.89 -1.34
CA SER A 111 -0.71 4.18 -1.54
C SER A 111 -2.19 4.08 -1.93
N TRP A 112 -2.69 2.94 -2.40
CA TRP A 112 -4.12 2.72 -2.67
C TRP A 112 -4.95 2.60 -1.39
N ILE A 113 -4.32 2.22 -0.27
CA ILE A 113 -4.98 2.04 1.02
C ILE A 113 -5.34 3.41 1.60
N LYS A 114 -6.65 3.63 1.87
CA LYS A 114 -7.14 4.88 2.47
C LYS A 114 -6.61 5.03 3.90
N ILE A 115 -5.89 6.12 4.14
CA ILE A 115 -5.40 6.46 5.48
C ILE A 115 -6.57 6.91 6.34
N LYS A 116 -6.55 6.45 7.59
CA LYS A 116 -7.59 6.71 8.55
C LYS A 116 -7.01 7.50 9.70
N TYR A 117 -7.21 8.82 9.66
CA TYR A 117 -6.84 9.68 10.76
C TYR A 117 -7.86 9.56 11.89
N HIS A 118 -7.38 9.50 13.13
CA HIS A 118 -8.26 9.65 14.28
C HIS A 118 -8.86 11.06 14.27
N LYS A 119 -10.19 11.15 14.31
CA LYS A 119 -10.88 12.43 14.42
C LYS A 119 -10.91 12.85 15.88
N CYS A 120 -10.09 13.83 16.26
CA CYS A 120 -10.11 14.40 17.61
C CYS A 120 -11.50 14.93 17.97
N ILE A 121 -11.82 14.94 19.27
CA ILE A 121 -13.01 15.62 19.77
C ILE A 121 -12.76 17.13 19.64
N LYS A 122 -13.79 17.91 19.30
CA LYS A 122 -13.69 19.37 19.29
C LYS A 122 -13.31 19.82 20.69
N TYR A 123 -12.24 20.60 20.83
CA TYR A 123 -11.74 21.07 22.14
C TYR A 123 -12.82 21.75 22.99
N LYS A 124 -13.69 22.55 22.35
CA LYS A 124 -14.79 23.26 23.00
C LYS A 124 -16.02 22.40 23.30
N ALA A 125 -16.10 21.18 22.76
CA ALA A 125 -17.25 20.32 23.00
C ALA A 125 -17.20 19.80 24.43
N THR A 126 -18.01 20.39 25.30
CA THR A 126 -18.22 19.91 26.67
C THR A 126 -19.56 19.17 26.74
N PRO A 127 -19.69 18.12 27.58
CA PRO A 127 -20.96 17.42 27.77
C PRO A 127 -22.09 18.26 28.38
N TYR A 128 -21.80 19.49 28.81
CA TYR A 128 -22.73 20.37 29.51
C TYR A 128 -23.22 21.53 28.64
N ASP A 129 -22.73 21.62 27.40
CA ASP A 129 -23.03 22.71 26.48
C ASP A 129 -23.97 22.20 25.37
N VAL A 130 -25.20 22.69 25.40
CA VAL A 130 -26.32 22.26 24.54
C VAL A 130 -25.98 22.41 23.05
N GLU A 131 -25.10 23.35 22.69
CA GLU A 131 -24.62 23.51 21.31
C GLU A 131 -23.92 22.26 20.75
N TYR A 132 -23.39 21.39 21.63
CA TYR A 132 -22.64 20.21 21.24
C TYR A 132 -23.40 18.89 21.39
N ASP A 133 -24.64 18.88 21.90
CA ASP A 133 -25.43 17.66 22.11
C ASP A 133 -25.58 16.86 20.80
N ALA A 134 -26.03 17.50 19.73
CA ALA A 134 -26.17 16.86 18.42
C ALA A 134 -24.83 16.34 17.85
N TYR A 135 -23.70 16.98 18.20
CA TYR A 135 -22.37 16.53 17.81
C TYR A 135 -21.94 15.28 18.61
N ILE A 136 -22.23 15.25 19.90
CA ILE A 136 -21.93 14.16 20.83
C ILE A 136 -22.80 12.94 20.51
N GLU A 137 -24.11 13.11 20.35
CA GLU A 137 -25.06 12.05 19.97
C GLU A 137 -24.68 11.38 18.65
N ARG A 138 -24.37 12.18 17.61
CA ARG A 138 -23.91 11.65 16.31
C ARG A 138 -22.61 10.87 16.42
N ARG A 139 -21.80 11.14 17.45
CA ARG A 139 -20.54 10.44 17.68
C ARG A 139 -20.77 9.12 18.42
N TYR A 140 -21.69 9.08 19.37
CA TYR A 140 -22.08 7.86 20.09
C TYR A 140 -22.92 6.90 19.23
N SER A 141 -23.76 7.42 18.33
CA SER A 141 -24.60 6.60 17.44
C SER A 141 -23.83 5.92 16.31
N ARG A 142 -22.54 6.25 16.13
CA ARG A 142 -21.69 5.55 15.17
C ARG A 142 -21.34 4.17 15.70
N THR A 143 -21.70 3.14 14.95
CA THR A 143 -21.28 1.78 15.27
C THR A 143 -19.74 1.67 15.21
N PRO A 144 -19.11 0.77 15.98
CA PRO A 144 -17.68 0.49 15.85
C PRO A 144 -17.27 0.23 14.39
N PHE A 145 -18.14 -0.41 13.61
CA PHE A 145 -17.96 -0.64 12.18
C PHE A 145 -17.93 0.67 11.36
N GLN A 146 -18.91 1.57 11.56
CA GLN A 146 -18.92 2.89 10.91
C GLN A 146 -17.73 3.76 11.34
N TYR A 147 -17.27 3.60 12.58
CA TYR A 147 -16.05 4.27 13.04
C TYR A 147 -14.80 3.68 12.39
N LEU A 148 -14.77 2.38 12.08
CA LEU A 148 -13.65 1.67 11.47
C LEU A 148 -13.56 1.83 9.95
N TYR A 149 -14.70 1.84 9.26
CA TYR A 149 -14.78 1.72 7.80
C TYR A 149 -15.48 2.89 7.08
N GLY A 150 -16.17 3.79 7.78
CA GLY A 150 -16.72 5.04 7.23
C GLY A 150 -15.70 6.19 7.22
#